data_AF-C1EEF1-F1
#
_entry.id   AF-C1EEF1-F1
#
_cell.length_a   1.000
_cell.length_b   1.000
_cell.length_c   1.000
_cell.angle_alpha   90.00
_cell.angle_beta   90.00
_cell.angle_gamma   90.00
#
_symmetry.space_group_name_H-M   'P 1'
#
loop_
_entity.id
_entity.type
_entity.pdbx_description
1 polymer ?
#
loop_
_entity_poly.entity_id
_entity_poly.type
_entity_poly.pdbx_seq_one_letter_code
_entity_poly.pdbx_strand_id
1 'polypeptide(L)'
;MAKTMAQLSAATNRMVHRVQAYRAKAAARKQGGKLLLQQLQDESGAKDPSLVPGIMITPPPDPRYSTPTLSQTLKYKIFGAPGPIDPATGRVEIPDPVAAKASMWYKVKGSRRRTSQQMAVKLGKAQKHHDEDFELLWAGVQRQELLLNKIKTDGKRLAAAIQEQADAAKSMASHIASLAETSIELGEGPEADARRAVVERARQLMEVMDVMDQDVRPACLEQLGNSVNKPVGQLCEEFPAYQQCVDKRTHYMLDMDAYERKLQKARQFAKDPAKVPHREEQFTKAQRRYTYFSDKLVEDLTLLDANRYELAGFLIEGFVEMQEFQSQRQKDVLAGLAQGKLPPKQ
;
A
#
# COMPACT_ATOMS: atom_id res chain seq x y z
N MET A 1 -8.65 -30.36 31.89
CA MET A 1 -7.39 -30.28 31.11
C MET A 1 -7.60 -30.37 29.59
N ALA A 2 -8.43 -31.29 29.07
CA ALA A 2 -8.64 -31.43 27.61
C ALA A 2 -9.28 -30.18 26.93
N LYS A 3 -10.30 -29.56 27.55
CA LYS A 3 -10.93 -28.33 27.04
C LYS A 3 -9.94 -27.14 26.95
N THR A 4 -9.05 -27.01 27.93
CA THR A 4 -8.05 -25.94 27.98
C THR A 4 -6.98 -26.11 26.91
N MET A 5 -6.53 -27.35 26.64
CA MET A 5 -5.59 -27.61 25.55
C MET A 5 -6.20 -27.39 24.16
N ALA A 6 -7.48 -27.72 23.96
CA ALA A 6 -8.19 -27.47 22.70
C ALA A 6 -8.34 -25.96 22.40
N GLN A 7 -8.62 -25.15 23.43
CA GLN A 7 -8.71 -23.69 23.29
C GLN A 7 -7.34 -23.05 22.96
N LEU A 8 -6.26 -23.52 23.59
CA LEU A 8 -4.89 -23.09 23.31
C LEU A 8 -4.44 -23.47 21.88
N SER A 9 -4.80 -24.67 21.42
CA SER A 9 -4.57 -25.11 20.03
C SER A 9 -5.30 -24.22 19.02
N ALA A 10 -6.58 -23.92 19.25
CA ALA A 10 -7.37 -23.04 18.39
C ALA A 10 -6.84 -21.59 18.38
N ALA A 11 -6.37 -21.08 19.51
CA ALA A 11 -5.75 -19.75 19.60
C ALA A 11 -4.43 -19.69 18.81
N THR A 12 -3.58 -20.70 18.95
CA THR A 12 -2.31 -20.82 18.22
C THR A 12 -2.55 -20.91 16.71
N ASN A 13 -3.50 -21.73 16.27
CA ASN A 13 -3.86 -21.86 14.85
C ASN A 13 -4.38 -20.54 14.26
N ARG A 14 -5.21 -19.79 14.99
CA ARG A 14 -5.66 -18.45 14.57
C ARG A 14 -4.51 -17.46 14.45
N MET A 15 -3.54 -17.51 15.36
CA MET A 15 -2.35 -16.65 15.30
C MET A 15 -1.48 -16.98 14.09
N VAL A 16 -1.22 -18.27 13.83
CA VAL A 16 -0.44 -18.74 12.68
C VAL A 16 -1.11 -18.32 11.36
N HIS A 17 -2.42 -18.49 11.22
CA HIS A 17 -3.17 -18.03 10.04
C HIS A 17 -3.11 -16.51 9.86
N ARG A 18 -3.21 -15.71 10.95
CA ARG A 18 -3.04 -14.25 10.86
C ARG A 18 -1.64 -13.86 10.38
N VAL A 19 -0.59 -14.51 10.89
CA VAL A 19 0.79 -14.25 10.48
C VAL A 19 1.03 -14.64 9.02
N GLN A 20 0.50 -15.78 8.58
CA GLN A 20 0.58 -16.21 7.18
C GLN A 20 -0.18 -15.26 6.24
N ALA A 21 -1.40 -14.86 6.60
CA ALA A 21 -2.18 -13.88 5.84
C ALA A 21 -1.50 -12.51 5.77
N TYR A 22 -0.87 -12.06 6.87
CA TYR A 22 -0.07 -10.84 6.89
C TYR A 22 1.15 -10.95 5.97
N ARG A 23 1.88 -12.07 6.00
CA ARG A 23 3.02 -12.33 5.12
C ARG A 23 2.60 -12.39 3.65
N ALA A 24 1.47 -13.02 3.33
CA ALA A 24 0.93 -13.08 1.98
C ALA A 24 0.54 -11.69 1.47
N LYS A 25 -0.14 -10.87 2.29
CA LYS A 25 -0.46 -9.48 1.96
C LYS A 25 0.78 -8.60 1.80
N ALA A 26 1.78 -8.77 2.67
CA ALA A 26 3.06 -8.08 2.55
C ALA A 26 3.81 -8.49 1.27
N ALA A 27 3.75 -9.77 0.89
CA ALA A 27 4.33 -10.27 -0.35
C ALA A 27 3.59 -9.72 -1.59
N ALA A 28 2.26 -9.69 -1.58
CA ALA A 28 1.44 -9.10 -2.64
C ALA A 28 1.71 -7.61 -2.82
N ARG A 29 1.78 -6.83 -1.72
CA ARG A 29 2.19 -5.41 -1.75
C ARG A 29 3.60 -5.20 -2.31
N LYS A 30 4.53 -6.10 -1.93
CA LYS A 30 5.89 -6.09 -2.48
C LYS A 30 5.92 -6.45 -3.95
N GLN A 31 5.00 -7.28 -4.43
CA GLN A 31 4.87 -7.64 -5.83
C GLN A 31 4.22 -6.52 -6.65
N GLY A 32 3.14 -5.90 -6.17
CA GLY A 32 2.54 -4.70 -6.78
C GLY A 32 3.51 -3.54 -6.87
N GLY A 33 4.25 -3.26 -5.78
CA GLY A 33 5.32 -2.27 -5.78
C GLY A 33 6.47 -2.59 -6.74
N LYS A 34 6.82 -3.85 -6.90
CA LYS A 34 7.80 -4.27 -7.92
C LYS A 34 7.27 -4.10 -9.33
N LEU A 35 5.98 -4.38 -9.57
CA LEU A 35 5.36 -4.24 -10.89
C LEU A 35 5.25 -2.77 -11.28
N LEU A 36 4.73 -1.91 -10.41
CA LEU A 36 4.69 -0.46 -10.65
C LEU A 36 6.10 0.11 -10.85
N LEU A 37 7.04 -0.26 -9.99
CA LEU A 37 8.43 0.15 -10.13
C LEU A 37 9.06 -0.36 -11.43
N GLN A 38 8.69 -1.56 -11.87
CA GLN A 38 9.16 -2.14 -13.12
C GLN A 38 8.55 -1.41 -14.31
N GLN A 39 7.23 -1.16 -14.30
CA GLN A 39 6.53 -0.39 -15.32
C GLN A 39 7.13 1.01 -15.44
N LEU A 40 7.26 1.74 -14.34
CA LEU A 40 7.90 3.05 -14.32
C LEU A 40 9.35 2.98 -14.81
N GLN A 41 10.09 1.90 -14.53
CA GLN A 41 11.45 1.72 -15.05
C GLN A 41 11.50 1.37 -16.55
N ASP A 42 10.48 0.69 -17.05
CA ASP A 42 10.37 0.29 -18.46
C ASP A 42 9.91 1.48 -19.30
N GLU A 43 8.89 2.21 -18.83
CA GLU A 43 8.45 3.49 -19.39
C GLU A 43 9.57 4.52 -19.31
N SER A 44 10.21 4.69 -18.15
CA SER A 44 11.35 5.60 -18.01
C SER A 44 12.65 5.08 -18.63
N GLY A 45 12.62 4.04 -19.48
CA GLY A 45 13.81 3.53 -20.16
C GLY A 45 14.99 3.26 -19.22
N ALA A 46 14.77 3.09 -17.91
CA ALA A 46 15.82 3.03 -16.89
C ALA A 46 16.65 1.73 -16.99
N LYS A 47 16.20 0.82 -17.86
CA LYS A 47 16.90 -0.38 -18.33
C LYS A 47 17.65 -0.19 -19.65
N ASP A 48 17.47 0.92 -20.36
CA ASP A 48 18.27 1.28 -21.54
C ASP A 48 19.75 1.27 -21.14
N PRO A 49 20.59 0.44 -21.79
CA PRO A 49 22.04 0.41 -21.59
C PRO A 49 22.68 1.81 -21.65
N SER A 50 22.14 2.72 -22.46
CA SER A 50 22.64 4.09 -22.62
C SER A 50 22.45 4.94 -21.35
N LEU A 51 21.38 4.66 -20.59
CA LEU A 51 21.03 5.31 -19.32
C LEU A 51 21.57 4.52 -18.11
N VAL A 52 22.21 3.37 -18.34
CA VAL A 52 23.04 2.72 -17.33
C VAL A 52 24.36 3.48 -17.23
N PRO A 53 24.73 4.01 -16.04
CA PRO A 53 26.07 4.52 -15.83
C PRO A 53 27.03 3.41 -16.22
N GLY A 54 27.69 3.58 -17.37
CA GLY A 54 28.72 2.67 -17.83
C GLY A 54 29.72 2.56 -16.69
N ILE A 55 29.94 1.35 -16.19
CA ILE A 55 31.02 1.15 -15.22
C ILE A 55 32.30 1.13 -16.04
N MET A 56 32.68 2.28 -16.58
CA MET A 56 33.97 2.42 -17.20
C MET A 56 35.02 2.32 -16.10
N ILE A 57 35.75 1.22 -16.12
CA ILE A 57 36.88 1.03 -15.23
C ILE A 57 38.04 1.77 -15.87
N THR A 58 38.83 2.46 -15.05
CA THR A 58 40.19 2.84 -15.47
C THR A 58 40.84 1.58 -16.04
N PRO A 59 41.47 1.66 -17.21
CA PRO A 59 42.04 0.49 -17.86
C PRO A 59 43.01 -0.18 -16.88
N PRO A 60 43.16 -1.52 -16.96
CA PRO A 60 44.26 -2.17 -16.26
C PRO A 60 45.53 -1.37 -16.55
N PRO A 61 46.33 -1.05 -15.52
CA PRO A 61 47.67 -0.57 -15.78
C PRO A 61 48.38 -1.66 -16.62
N ASP A 62 49.11 -1.22 -17.66
CA ASP A 62 49.66 -2.10 -18.69
C ASP A 62 50.36 -3.31 -18.05
N PRO A 63 50.00 -4.55 -18.42
CA PRO A 63 50.59 -5.77 -17.84
C PRO A 63 52.11 -5.86 -18.04
N ARG A 64 52.68 -5.08 -18.97
CA ARG A 64 54.14 -4.94 -19.14
C ARG A 64 54.80 -4.15 -18.00
N TYR A 65 54.04 -3.36 -17.24
CA TYR A 65 54.57 -2.40 -16.26
C TYR A 65 53.95 -2.50 -14.86
N SER A 66 52.91 -3.31 -14.64
CA SER A 66 52.42 -3.60 -13.28
C SER A 66 51.54 -4.85 -13.18
N THR A 67 51.60 -5.53 -12.03
CA THR A 67 50.70 -6.64 -11.70
C THR A 67 49.34 -6.12 -11.25
N PRO A 68 48.22 -6.74 -11.67
CA PRO A 68 46.90 -6.33 -11.24
C PRO A 68 46.77 -6.52 -9.72
N THR A 69 46.40 -5.46 -9.02
CA THR A 69 46.15 -5.51 -7.57
C THR A 69 45.09 -6.54 -7.22
N LEU A 70 45.10 -7.04 -5.98
CA LEU A 70 44.10 -7.98 -5.47
C LEU A 70 42.66 -7.47 -5.67
N SER A 71 42.47 -6.14 -5.63
CA SER A 71 41.20 -5.48 -5.93
C SER A 71 40.78 -5.54 -7.40
N GLN A 72 41.73 -5.59 -8.33
CA GLN A 72 41.49 -5.66 -9.79
C GLN A 72 41.23 -7.10 -10.22
N THR A 73 42.00 -8.07 -9.71
CA THR A 73 41.75 -9.50 -9.95
C THR A 73 40.40 -9.95 -9.41
N LEU A 74 39.99 -9.46 -8.24
CA LEU A 74 38.65 -9.73 -7.71
C LEU A 74 37.54 -9.13 -8.59
N LYS A 75 37.77 -7.94 -9.19
CA LYS A 75 36.82 -7.33 -10.12
C LYS A 75 36.72 -8.11 -11.43
N TYR A 76 37.84 -8.58 -11.99
CA TYR A 76 37.84 -9.37 -13.23
C TYR A 76 37.12 -10.70 -13.07
N LYS A 77 37.23 -11.33 -11.89
CA LYS A 77 36.46 -12.54 -11.57
C LYS A 77 34.95 -12.31 -11.47
N ILE A 78 34.52 -11.09 -11.13
CA ILE A 78 33.10 -10.78 -10.86
C ILE A 78 32.41 -10.15 -12.07
N PHE A 79 33.13 -9.39 -12.89
CA PHE A 79 32.58 -8.62 -14.01
C PHE A 79 33.11 -9.07 -15.38
N GLY A 80 33.94 -10.10 -15.44
CA GLY A 80 34.63 -10.54 -16.64
C GLY A 80 35.94 -9.79 -16.89
N ALA A 81 36.74 -10.31 -17.82
CA ALA A 81 37.95 -9.64 -18.29
C ALA A 81 37.59 -8.31 -19.00
N PRO A 82 38.44 -7.28 -18.87
CA PRO A 82 38.20 -5.99 -19.52
C PRO A 82 38.10 -6.14 -21.06
N GLY A 83 37.09 -5.52 -21.68
CA GLY A 83 36.97 -5.36 -23.13
C GLY A 83 37.99 -4.37 -23.72
N PRO A 84 37.91 -4.07 -25.04
CA PRO A 84 38.81 -3.13 -25.69
C PRO A 84 38.76 -1.74 -25.05
N ILE A 85 39.91 -1.05 -25.05
CA ILE A 85 40.05 0.30 -24.51
C ILE A 85 39.39 1.27 -25.49
N ASP A 86 38.41 2.03 -25.01
CA ASP A 86 37.79 3.11 -25.77
C ASP A 86 38.84 4.21 -26.07
N PRO A 87 39.11 4.49 -27.35
CA PRO A 87 40.12 5.46 -27.76
C PRO A 87 39.77 6.92 -27.39
N ALA A 88 38.50 7.26 -27.13
CA ALA A 88 38.09 8.61 -26.75
C ALA A 88 38.25 8.88 -25.25
N THR A 89 38.06 7.86 -24.42
CA THR A 89 38.03 8.02 -22.95
C THR A 89 39.18 7.31 -22.23
N GLY A 90 39.94 6.48 -22.95
CA GLY A 90 41.04 5.67 -22.44
C GLY A 90 40.57 4.61 -21.44
N ARG A 91 39.33 4.14 -21.51
CA ARG A 91 38.70 3.29 -20.48
C ARG A 91 38.15 2.00 -21.06
N VAL A 92 37.88 1.04 -20.16
CA VAL A 92 37.32 -0.24 -20.54
C VAL A 92 35.84 -0.32 -20.17
N GLU A 93 35.00 -0.62 -21.15
CA GLU A 93 33.59 -0.92 -20.95
C GLU A 93 33.38 -2.32 -20.35
N ILE A 94 32.34 -2.47 -19.52
CA ILE A 94 31.93 -3.78 -19.00
C ILE A 94 31.02 -4.45 -20.04
N PRO A 95 31.26 -5.73 -20.40
CA PRO A 95 30.54 -6.44 -21.47
C PRO A 95 29.02 -6.52 -21.31
N ASP A 96 28.50 -6.47 -20.06
CA ASP A 96 27.06 -6.44 -19.77
C ASP A 96 26.74 -5.43 -18.66
N PRO A 97 26.22 -4.24 -18.99
CA PRO A 97 25.87 -3.20 -18.01
C PRO A 97 24.70 -3.60 -17.11
N VAL A 98 23.83 -4.51 -17.55
CA VAL A 98 22.64 -4.96 -16.80
C VAL A 98 23.04 -5.98 -15.74
N ALA A 99 23.85 -6.99 -16.10
CA ALA A 99 24.41 -7.93 -15.14
C ALA A 99 25.29 -7.23 -14.08
N ALA A 100 26.06 -6.22 -14.50
CA ALA A 100 26.87 -5.43 -13.59
C ALA A 100 26.03 -4.68 -12.54
N LYS A 101 24.88 -4.11 -12.94
CA LYS A 101 23.89 -3.47 -12.03
C LYS A 101 23.24 -4.47 -11.08
N ALA A 102 23.05 -5.72 -11.50
CA ALA A 102 22.48 -6.79 -10.68
C ALA A 102 23.46 -7.29 -9.59
N SER A 103 24.78 -7.14 -9.82
CA SER A 103 25.82 -7.60 -8.89
C SER A 103 25.69 -7.00 -7.48
N MET A 104 26.00 -7.83 -6.47
CA MET A 104 26.00 -7.41 -5.06
C MET A 104 27.00 -6.27 -4.81
N TRP A 105 28.14 -6.28 -5.50
CA TRP A 105 29.17 -5.24 -5.42
C TRP A 105 28.72 -3.88 -5.93
N TYR A 106 27.93 -3.84 -7.00
CA TYR A 106 27.37 -2.58 -7.51
C TYR A 106 26.39 -1.98 -6.50
N LYS A 107 25.52 -2.82 -5.91
CA LYS A 107 24.56 -2.40 -4.87
C LYS A 107 25.28 -1.84 -3.64
N VAL A 108 26.35 -2.49 -3.17
CA VAL A 108 27.16 -2.01 -2.04
C VAL A 108 27.83 -0.67 -2.36
N LYS A 109 28.43 -0.51 -3.54
CA LYS A 109 29.03 0.77 -3.96
C LYS A 109 28.00 1.90 -4.06
N GLY A 110 26.81 1.60 -4.59
CA GLY A 110 25.70 2.54 -4.64
C GLY A 110 25.26 2.99 -3.24
N SER A 111 25.04 2.04 -2.34
CA SER A 111 24.68 2.32 -0.94
C SER A 111 25.71 3.24 -0.27
N ARG A 112 27.01 2.88 -0.34
CA ARG A 112 28.09 3.68 0.24
C ARG A 112 28.12 5.11 -0.31
N ARG A 113 27.89 5.28 -1.62
CA ARG A 113 27.87 6.61 -2.27
C ARG A 113 26.72 7.46 -1.72
N ARG A 114 25.52 6.90 -1.59
CA ARG A 114 24.34 7.61 -1.09
C ARG A 114 24.46 7.98 0.38
N THR A 115 24.92 7.06 1.22
CA THR A 115 25.21 7.35 2.64
C THR A 115 26.27 8.44 2.77
N SER A 116 27.33 8.39 1.96
CA SER A 116 28.34 9.45 1.94
C SER A 116 27.77 10.80 1.52
N GLN A 117 26.80 10.84 0.59
CA GLN A 117 26.12 12.08 0.21
C GLN A 117 25.25 12.61 1.35
N GLN A 118 24.40 11.77 1.93
CA GLN A 118 23.55 12.18 3.05
C GLN A 118 24.36 12.76 4.22
N MET A 119 25.51 12.14 4.55
CA MET A 119 26.41 12.67 5.57
C MET A 119 27.07 13.99 5.16
N ALA A 120 27.44 14.16 3.88
CA ALA A 120 27.99 15.41 3.40
C ALA A 120 26.97 16.57 3.52
N VAL A 121 25.70 16.31 3.20
CA VAL A 121 24.60 17.29 3.38
C VAL A 121 24.41 17.61 4.86
N LYS A 122 24.29 16.59 5.73
CA LYS A 122 24.13 16.79 7.18
C LYS A 122 25.27 17.59 7.83
N LEU A 123 26.48 17.46 7.30
CA LEU A 123 27.67 18.17 7.78
C LEU A 123 27.85 19.56 7.12
N GLY A 124 26.89 20.02 6.31
CA GLY A 124 26.97 21.30 5.58
C GLY A 124 28.01 21.33 4.46
N LYS A 125 28.59 20.17 4.10
CA LYS A 125 29.63 20.02 3.08
C LYS A 125 29.07 19.77 1.67
N ALA A 126 27.75 19.65 1.54
CA ALA A 126 27.04 19.51 0.29
C ALA A 126 25.66 20.17 0.39
N GLN A 127 25.19 20.76 -0.71
CA GLN A 127 23.83 21.29 -0.81
C GLN A 127 22.83 20.14 -1.02
N LYS A 128 21.64 20.25 -0.43
CA LYS A 128 20.52 19.33 -0.67
C LYS A 128 19.79 19.81 -1.93
N HIS A 129 19.48 18.90 -2.86
CA HIS A 129 18.50 19.20 -3.90
C HIS A 129 17.14 19.45 -3.24
N HIS A 130 16.55 20.61 -3.50
CA HIS A 130 15.30 21.04 -2.90
C HIS A 130 14.18 20.90 -3.93
N ASP A 131 13.09 20.26 -3.51
CA ASP A 131 12.06 19.76 -4.42
C ASP A 131 10.69 19.85 -3.73
N GLU A 132 10.30 21.09 -3.42
CA GLU A 132 9.11 21.37 -2.60
C GLU A 132 7.84 20.86 -3.27
N ASP A 133 7.72 21.01 -4.59
CA ASP A 133 6.54 20.60 -5.34
C ASP A 133 6.30 19.09 -5.23
N PHE A 134 7.36 18.29 -5.38
CA PHE A 134 7.26 16.84 -5.19
C PHE A 134 6.90 16.46 -3.75
N GLU A 135 7.50 17.13 -2.76
CA GLU A 135 7.22 16.86 -1.35
C GLU A 135 5.75 17.20 -0.99
N LEU A 136 5.21 18.29 -1.54
CA LEU A 136 3.80 18.65 -1.41
C LEU A 136 2.87 17.63 -2.07
N LEU A 137 3.17 17.23 -3.31
CA LEU A 137 2.42 16.21 -4.04
C LEU A 137 2.41 14.88 -3.27
N TRP A 138 3.59 14.44 -2.82
CA TRP A 138 3.73 13.20 -2.06
C TRP A 138 3.01 13.27 -0.70
N ALA A 139 3.07 14.39 0.00
CA ALA A 139 2.32 14.61 1.24
C ALA A 139 0.80 14.51 1.00
N GLY A 140 0.31 15.00 -0.15
CA GLY A 140 -1.09 14.82 -0.58
C GLY A 140 -1.48 13.35 -0.69
N VAL A 141 -0.68 12.57 -1.41
CA VAL A 141 -0.89 11.12 -1.61
C VAL A 141 -0.80 10.36 -0.28
N GLN A 142 0.13 10.69 0.61
CA GLN A 142 0.23 10.10 1.95
C GLN A 142 -1.00 10.43 2.81
N ARG A 143 -1.51 11.66 2.71
CA ARG A 143 -2.75 12.05 3.39
C ARG A 143 -3.93 11.25 2.87
N GLN A 144 -4.02 11.03 1.55
CA GLN A 144 -5.06 10.18 0.94
C GLN A 144 -4.98 8.74 1.47
N GLU A 145 -3.80 8.13 1.51
CA GLU A 145 -3.59 6.79 2.08
C GLU A 145 -4.07 6.72 3.54
N LEU A 146 -3.71 7.73 4.35
CA LEU A 146 -4.08 7.79 5.77
C LEU A 146 -5.59 7.89 5.95
N LEU A 147 -6.27 8.72 5.14
CA LEU A 147 -7.72 8.87 5.18
C LEU A 147 -8.43 7.57 4.75
N LEU A 148 -7.98 6.91 3.70
CA LEU A 148 -8.55 5.63 3.26
C LEU A 148 -8.38 4.53 4.31
N ASN A 149 -7.23 4.47 4.99
CA ASN A 149 -7.03 3.54 6.10
C ASN A 149 -7.96 3.84 7.30
N LYS A 150 -8.28 5.11 7.56
CA LYS A 150 -9.28 5.50 8.56
C LYS A 150 -10.67 5.05 8.13
N ILE A 151 -11.09 5.36 6.89
CA ILE A 151 -12.39 4.92 6.34
C ILE A 151 -12.52 3.39 6.42
N LYS A 152 -11.48 2.64 6.07
CA LYS A 152 -11.44 1.18 6.20
C LYS A 152 -11.60 0.68 7.65
N THR A 153 -11.04 1.43 8.60
CA THR A 153 -11.16 1.11 10.03
C THR A 153 -12.56 1.43 10.53
N ASP A 154 -13.11 2.58 10.14
CA ASP A 154 -14.44 3.02 10.54
C ASP A 154 -15.54 2.18 9.88
N GLY A 155 -15.36 1.72 8.64
CA GLY A 155 -16.27 0.77 8.00
C GLY A 155 -16.36 -0.57 8.72
N LYS A 156 -15.26 -1.05 9.34
CA LYS A 156 -15.31 -2.23 10.23
C LYS A 156 -16.00 -1.94 11.54
N ARG A 157 -15.80 -0.74 12.10
CA ARG A 157 -16.48 -0.30 13.32
C ARG A 157 -17.98 -0.19 13.10
N LEU A 158 -18.39 0.37 11.96
CA LEU A 158 -19.79 0.47 11.57
C LEU A 158 -20.42 -0.92 11.40
N ALA A 159 -19.73 -1.85 10.73
CA ALA A 159 -20.20 -3.23 10.63
C ALA A 159 -20.40 -3.89 12.01
N ALA A 160 -19.47 -3.66 12.95
CA ALA A 160 -19.61 -4.15 14.33
C ALA A 160 -20.77 -3.47 15.07
N ALA A 161 -20.96 -2.16 14.89
CA ALA A 161 -22.07 -1.42 15.50
C ALA A 161 -23.43 -1.88 14.97
N ILE A 162 -23.55 -2.20 13.68
CA ILE A 162 -24.76 -2.79 13.09
C ILE A 162 -25.08 -4.14 13.75
N GLN A 163 -24.08 -4.98 13.98
CA GLN A 163 -24.25 -6.25 14.69
C GLN A 163 -24.69 -6.01 16.14
N GLU A 164 -23.99 -5.15 16.87
CA GLU A 164 -24.29 -4.85 18.27
C GLU A 164 -25.70 -4.26 18.44
N GLN A 165 -26.12 -3.39 17.51
CA GLN A 165 -27.48 -2.86 17.48
C GLN A 165 -28.53 -3.98 17.31
N ALA A 166 -28.30 -4.92 16.38
CA ALA A 166 -29.23 -6.02 16.16
C ALA A 166 -29.31 -6.95 17.37
N ASP A 167 -28.17 -7.28 17.99
CA ASP A 167 -28.09 -8.12 19.18
C ASP A 167 -28.83 -7.46 20.36
N ALA A 168 -28.61 -6.16 20.57
CA ALA A 168 -29.29 -5.38 21.61
C ALA A 168 -30.80 -5.31 21.37
N ALA A 169 -31.23 -5.03 20.14
CA ALA A 169 -32.65 -4.96 19.79
C ALA A 169 -33.37 -6.31 20.03
N LYS A 170 -32.73 -7.42 19.63
CA LYS A 170 -33.24 -8.77 19.88
C LYS A 170 -33.32 -9.10 21.36
N SER A 171 -32.31 -8.72 22.15
CA SER A 171 -32.34 -8.90 23.60
C SER A 171 -33.47 -8.09 24.26
N MET A 172 -33.68 -6.85 23.84
CA MET A 172 -34.79 -6.03 24.34
C MET A 172 -36.16 -6.65 24.01
N ALA A 173 -36.35 -7.12 22.77
CA ALA A 173 -37.57 -7.81 22.38
C ALA A 173 -37.83 -9.07 23.21
N SER A 174 -36.77 -9.84 23.50
CA SER A 174 -36.86 -11.02 24.37
C SER A 174 -37.34 -10.65 25.77
N HIS A 175 -36.76 -9.61 26.38
CA HIS A 175 -37.22 -9.13 27.69
C HIS A 175 -38.67 -8.63 27.66
N ILE A 176 -39.10 -7.95 26.59
CA ILE A 176 -40.50 -7.52 26.41
C ILE A 176 -41.42 -8.74 26.29
N ALA A 177 -41.02 -9.78 25.56
CA ALA A 177 -41.78 -11.02 25.44
C ALA A 177 -41.92 -11.74 26.79
N SER A 178 -40.84 -11.85 27.56
CA SER A 178 -40.88 -12.44 28.90
C SER A 178 -41.73 -11.64 29.90
N LEU A 179 -41.86 -10.32 29.73
CA LEU A 179 -42.81 -9.53 30.53
C LEU A 179 -44.28 -9.85 30.18
N ALA A 180 -44.55 -10.23 28.94
CA ALA A 180 -45.89 -10.60 28.48
C ALA A 180 -46.24 -12.06 28.79
N GLU A 181 -45.26 -12.95 28.95
CA GLU A 181 -45.47 -14.35 29.31
C GLU A 181 -46.31 -14.47 30.58
N THR A 182 -47.37 -15.29 30.51
CA THR A 182 -48.27 -15.53 31.64
C THR A 182 -48.06 -16.95 32.15
N SER A 183 -47.78 -17.10 33.45
CA SER A 183 -47.57 -18.38 34.13
C SER A 183 -48.85 -19.05 34.64
N ILE A 184 -50.01 -18.43 34.39
CA ILE A 184 -51.34 -18.84 34.84
C ILE A 184 -52.24 -18.87 33.61
N GLU A 185 -53.09 -19.89 33.49
CA GLU A 185 -54.10 -19.89 32.43
C GLU A 185 -55.00 -18.65 32.54
N LEU A 186 -55.04 -17.86 31.47
CA LEU A 186 -55.93 -16.71 31.39
C LEU A 186 -57.37 -17.23 31.33
N GLY A 187 -58.23 -16.72 32.22
CA GLY A 187 -59.66 -17.03 32.21
C GLY A 187 -60.39 -16.45 30.98
N GLU A 188 -61.71 -16.37 31.03
CA GLU A 188 -62.52 -15.80 29.94
C GLU A 188 -62.93 -14.34 30.24
N GLY A 189 -63.14 -13.56 29.18
CA GLY A 189 -63.67 -12.20 29.26
C GLY A 189 -62.75 -11.13 28.65
N PRO A 190 -63.24 -9.88 28.55
CA PRO A 190 -62.58 -8.81 27.78
C PRO A 190 -61.14 -8.50 28.24
N GLU A 191 -60.87 -8.60 29.55
CA GLU A 191 -59.53 -8.38 30.11
C GLU A 191 -58.56 -9.52 29.74
N ALA A 192 -59.04 -10.76 29.73
CA ALA A 192 -58.25 -11.91 29.31
C ALA A 192 -57.95 -11.86 27.81
N ASP A 193 -58.91 -11.40 26.99
CA ASP A 193 -58.71 -11.18 25.55
C ASP A 193 -57.67 -10.11 25.27
N ALA A 194 -57.70 -8.99 26.00
CA ALA A 194 -56.69 -7.94 25.91
C ALA A 194 -55.29 -8.45 26.27
N ARG A 195 -55.16 -9.26 27.33
CA ARG A 195 -53.88 -9.87 27.73
C ARG A 195 -53.38 -10.86 26.67
N ARG A 196 -54.26 -11.70 26.10
CA ARG A 196 -53.90 -12.61 24.98
C ARG A 196 -53.39 -11.84 23.76
N ALA A 197 -54.00 -10.71 23.42
CA ALA A 197 -53.55 -9.87 22.31
C ALA A 197 -52.15 -9.27 22.54
N VAL A 198 -51.80 -8.93 23.79
CA VAL A 198 -50.45 -8.46 24.14
C VAL A 198 -49.41 -9.57 24.01
N VAL A 199 -49.72 -10.78 24.50
CA VAL A 199 -48.85 -11.97 24.34
C VAL A 199 -48.55 -12.23 22.88
N GLU A 200 -49.57 -12.22 22.02
CA GLU A 200 -49.41 -12.46 20.59
C GLU A 200 -48.57 -11.37 19.92
N ARG A 201 -48.77 -10.09 20.26
CA ARG A 201 -47.93 -9.00 19.75
C ARG A 201 -46.47 -9.12 20.18
N ALA A 202 -46.22 -9.58 21.41
CA ALA A 202 -44.87 -9.77 21.91
C ALA A 202 -44.15 -10.94 21.20
N ARG A 203 -44.89 -12.01 20.88
CA ARG A 203 -44.41 -13.11 20.03
C ARG A 203 -44.09 -12.62 18.61
N GLN A 204 -44.97 -11.83 17.99
CA GLN A 204 -44.74 -11.25 16.66
C GLN A 204 -43.51 -10.35 16.64
N LEU A 205 -43.27 -9.56 17.70
CA LEU A 205 -42.06 -8.74 17.83
C LEU A 205 -40.78 -9.60 17.78
N MET A 206 -40.77 -10.75 18.45
CA MET A 206 -39.63 -11.69 18.40
C MET A 206 -39.38 -12.21 16.98
N GLU A 207 -40.44 -12.58 16.25
CA GLU A 207 -40.33 -13.03 14.86
C GLU A 207 -39.78 -11.92 13.95
N VAL A 208 -40.22 -10.67 14.15
CA VAL A 208 -39.69 -9.50 13.44
C VAL A 208 -38.19 -9.31 13.75
N MET A 209 -37.76 -9.48 15.00
CA MET A 209 -36.34 -9.38 15.35
C MET A 209 -35.51 -10.52 14.75
N ASP A 210 -36.07 -11.72 14.62
CA ASP A 210 -35.41 -12.82 13.92
C ASP A 210 -35.22 -12.50 12.43
N VAL A 211 -36.22 -11.93 11.76
CA VAL A 211 -36.09 -11.47 10.36
C VAL A 211 -35.06 -10.33 10.25
N MET A 212 -35.04 -9.39 11.20
CA MET A 212 -34.03 -8.35 11.22
C MET A 212 -32.60 -8.91 11.33
N ASP A 213 -32.40 -9.93 12.17
CA ASP A 213 -31.10 -10.54 12.38
C ASP A 213 -30.68 -11.48 11.24
N GLN A 214 -31.60 -12.25 10.67
CA GLN A 214 -31.30 -13.27 9.66
C GLN A 214 -31.23 -12.69 8.25
N ASP A 215 -32.07 -11.70 7.93
CA ASP A 215 -32.23 -11.21 6.56
C ASP A 215 -31.70 -9.78 6.41
N VAL A 216 -32.19 -8.86 7.25
CA VAL A 216 -31.86 -7.43 7.11
C VAL A 216 -30.40 -7.15 7.45
N ARG A 217 -29.90 -7.65 8.57
CA ARG A 217 -28.53 -7.39 9.03
C ARG A 217 -27.49 -7.87 8.01
N PRO A 218 -27.52 -9.12 7.51
CA PRO A 218 -26.57 -9.58 6.50
C PRO A 218 -26.64 -8.75 5.22
N ALA A 219 -27.83 -8.39 4.74
CA ALA A 219 -28.00 -7.55 3.55
C ALA A 219 -27.38 -6.15 3.74
N CYS A 220 -27.57 -5.52 4.90
CA CYS A 220 -26.95 -4.23 5.23
C CYS A 220 -25.41 -4.34 5.27
N LEU A 221 -24.88 -5.42 5.86
CA LEU A 221 -23.44 -5.67 5.91
C LEU A 221 -22.84 -5.93 4.52
N GLU A 222 -23.57 -6.63 3.65
CA GLU A 222 -23.20 -6.82 2.25
C GLU A 222 -23.18 -5.49 1.49
N GLN A 223 -24.21 -4.66 1.65
CA GLN A 223 -24.27 -3.34 1.02
C GLN A 223 -23.11 -2.44 1.47
N LEU A 224 -22.84 -2.36 2.78
CA LEU A 224 -21.66 -1.67 3.30
C LEU A 224 -20.35 -2.26 2.75
N GLY A 225 -20.31 -3.58 2.58
CA GLY A 225 -19.26 -4.32 1.91
C GLY A 225 -18.99 -3.81 0.49
N ASN A 226 -20.03 -3.77 -0.34
CA ASN A 226 -19.97 -3.49 -1.77
C ASN A 226 -19.73 -2.00 -2.06
N SER A 227 -20.47 -1.11 -1.37
CA SER A 227 -20.48 0.32 -1.68
C SER A 227 -19.29 1.08 -1.08
N VAL A 228 -18.68 0.58 0.01
CA VAL A 228 -17.62 1.32 0.73
C VAL A 228 -16.40 0.44 1.01
N ASN A 229 -16.58 -0.68 1.71
CA ASN A 229 -15.45 -1.41 2.29
C ASN A 229 -14.54 -2.07 1.24
N LYS A 230 -15.13 -2.68 0.20
CA LYS A 230 -14.36 -3.34 -0.88
C LYS A 230 -13.58 -2.33 -1.73
N PRO A 231 -14.19 -1.25 -2.26
CA PRO A 231 -13.47 -0.23 -3.03
C PRO A 231 -12.31 0.42 -2.27
N VAL A 232 -12.56 0.87 -1.03
CA VAL A 232 -11.50 1.41 -0.16
C VAL A 232 -10.43 0.36 0.13
N GLY A 233 -10.87 -0.88 0.35
CA GLY A 233 -10.01 -2.03 0.61
C GLY A 233 -8.98 -2.25 -0.50
N GLN A 234 -9.43 -2.24 -1.76
CA GLN A 234 -8.61 -2.40 -2.97
C GLN A 234 -7.58 -1.27 -3.10
N LEU A 235 -8.00 -0.02 -2.98
CA LEU A 235 -7.11 1.13 -3.09
C LEU A 235 -6.02 1.12 -2.02
N CYS A 236 -6.36 0.81 -0.76
CA CYS A 236 -5.38 0.65 0.32
C CYS A 236 -4.30 -0.44 0.06
N GLU A 237 -4.51 -1.34 -0.91
CA GLU A 237 -3.52 -2.35 -1.29
C GLU A 237 -2.52 -1.83 -2.33
N GLU A 238 -2.87 -0.77 -3.07
CA GLU A 238 -2.05 -0.15 -4.10
C GLU A 238 -1.04 0.86 -3.54
N PHE A 239 -1.42 1.66 -2.53
CA PHE A 239 -0.55 2.71 -1.95
C PHE A 239 0.87 2.26 -1.56
N PRO A 240 1.09 1.07 -0.95
CA PRO A 240 2.42 0.59 -0.61
C PRO A 240 3.39 0.45 -1.81
N ALA A 241 2.87 0.42 -3.04
CA ALA A 241 3.67 0.41 -4.25
C ALA A 241 4.39 1.74 -4.50
N TYR A 242 3.71 2.87 -4.24
CA TYR A 242 4.25 4.21 -4.50
C TYR A 242 5.42 4.56 -3.59
N GLN A 243 5.40 4.16 -2.32
CA GLN A 243 6.53 4.38 -1.40
C GLN A 243 7.85 3.82 -1.95
N GLN A 244 7.81 2.63 -2.58
CA GLN A 244 9.00 2.02 -3.17
C GLN A 244 9.53 2.82 -4.38
N CYS A 245 8.62 3.48 -5.11
CA CYS A 245 8.96 4.35 -6.24
C CYS A 245 9.54 5.67 -5.75
N VAL A 246 8.97 6.28 -4.71
CA VAL A 246 9.50 7.48 -4.04
C VAL A 246 10.89 7.24 -3.46
N ASP A 247 11.11 6.10 -2.79
CA ASP A 247 12.42 5.69 -2.30
C ASP A 247 13.43 5.53 -3.47
N LYS A 248 12.97 5.01 -4.61
CA LYS A 248 13.81 4.87 -5.81
C LYS A 248 14.17 6.22 -6.41
N ARG A 249 13.21 7.15 -6.51
CA ARG A 249 13.43 8.52 -6.97
C ARG A 249 14.48 9.21 -6.10
N THR A 250 14.31 9.13 -4.78
CA THR A 250 15.25 9.66 -3.78
C THR A 250 16.66 9.09 -3.98
N HIS A 251 16.78 7.79 -4.25
CA HIS A 251 18.06 7.17 -4.54
C HIS A 251 18.72 7.67 -5.83
N TYR A 252 17.94 7.93 -6.89
CA TYR A 252 18.45 8.49 -8.13
C TYR A 252 18.87 9.94 -7.97
N MET A 253 18.12 10.75 -7.22
CA MET A 253 18.49 12.11 -6.84
C MET A 253 19.84 12.14 -6.11
N LEU A 254 19.99 11.31 -5.06
CA LEU A 254 21.24 11.22 -4.29
C LEU A 254 22.43 10.75 -5.15
N ASP A 255 22.18 9.88 -6.13
CA ASP A 255 23.19 9.45 -7.08
C ASP A 255 23.61 10.60 -8.01
N MET A 256 22.66 11.36 -8.56
CA MET A 256 22.89 12.56 -9.37
C MET A 256 23.75 13.58 -8.62
N ASP A 257 23.33 14.01 -7.42
CA ASP A 257 24.08 14.97 -6.60
C ASP A 257 25.53 14.50 -6.36
N ALA A 258 25.69 13.20 -6.07
CA ALA A 258 26.99 12.62 -5.78
C ALA A 258 27.92 12.59 -7.00
N TYR A 259 27.39 12.48 -8.22
CA TYR A 259 28.17 12.60 -9.45
C TYR A 259 28.47 14.06 -9.79
N GLU A 260 27.52 14.96 -9.54
CA GLU A 260 27.74 16.41 -9.71
C GLU A 260 28.92 16.91 -8.88
N ARG A 261 28.94 16.59 -7.58
CA ARG A 261 30.08 16.97 -6.71
C ARG A 261 31.41 16.38 -7.17
N LYS A 262 31.40 15.15 -7.68
CA LYS A 262 32.61 14.53 -8.23
C LYS A 262 33.08 15.20 -9.51
N LEU A 263 32.16 15.67 -10.34
CA LEU A 263 32.45 16.46 -11.54
C LEU A 263 33.03 17.82 -11.16
N GLN A 264 32.39 18.54 -10.23
CA GLN A 264 32.89 19.82 -9.73
C GLN A 264 34.32 19.68 -9.15
N LYS A 265 34.55 18.65 -8.32
CA LYS A 265 35.88 18.36 -7.77
C LYS A 265 36.90 18.02 -8.86
N ALA A 266 36.49 17.27 -9.90
CA ALA A 266 37.39 16.95 -11.01
C ALA A 266 37.73 18.20 -11.83
N ARG A 267 36.76 19.07 -12.11
CA ARG A 267 37.00 20.35 -12.82
C ARG A 267 37.98 21.26 -12.07
N GLN A 268 37.96 21.24 -10.74
CA GLN A 268 38.84 22.09 -9.91
C GLN A 268 40.23 21.49 -9.67
N PHE A 269 40.36 20.16 -9.51
CA PHE A 269 41.58 19.54 -8.97
C PHE A 269 42.15 18.38 -9.81
N ALA A 270 41.55 18.02 -10.95
CA ALA A 270 42.05 16.90 -11.74
C ALA A 270 43.36 17.27 -12.45
N LYS A 271 44.43 16.54 -12.11
CA LYS A 271 45.71 16.57 -12.84
C LYS A 271 45.68 15.77 -14.15
N ASP A 272 44.64 14.96 -14.34
CA ASP A 272 44.50 14.04 -15.47
C ASP A 272 43.38 14.55 -16.41
N PRO A 273 43.71 14.91 -17.67
CA PRO A 273 42.74 15.43 -18.63
C PRO A 273 41.56 14.48 -18.90
N ALA A 274 41.75 13.16 -18.79
CA ALA A 274 40.71 12.16 -19.07
C ALA A 274 39.71 11.97 -17.91
N LYS A 275 39.92 12.62 -16.75
CA LYS A 275 39.01 12.50 -15.61
C LYS A 275 37.77 13.38 -15.75
N VAL A 276 37.89 14.56 -16.35
CA VAL A 276 36.77 15.49 -16.47
C VAL A 276 35.69 14.96 -17.42
N PRO A 277 36.01 14.56 -18.68
CA PRO A 277 35.00 14.05 -19.62
C PRO A 277 34.23 12.85 -19.07
N HIS A 278 34.92 11.95 -18.37
CA HIS A 278 34.27 10.80 -17.77
C HIS A 278 33.32 11.15 -16.60
N ARG A 279 33.70 12.12 -15.76
CA ARG A 279 32.82 12.55 -14.67
C ARG A 279 31.59 13.25 -15.22
N GLU A 280 31.75 13.96 -16.33
CA GLU A 280 30.68 14.63 -17.05
C GLU A 280 29.69 13.63 -17.64
N GLU A 281 30.18 12.56 -18.26
CA GLU A 281 29.34 11.47 -18.73
C GLU A 281 28.60 10.76 -17.58
N GLN A 282 29.28 10.49 -16.46
CA GLN A 282 28.63 9.88 -15.28
C GLN A 282 27.52 10.75 -14.70
N PHE A 283 27.76 12.07 -14.64
CA PHE A 283 26.75 13.04 -14.20
C PHE A 283 25.58 13.09 -15.18
N THR A 284 25.85 13.24 -16.48
CA THR A 284 24.82 13.28 -17.53
C THR A 284 23.93 12.04 -17.51
N LYS A 285 24.51 10.85 -17.36
CA LYS A 285 23.75 9.59 -17.25
C LYS A 285 22.90 9.54 -15.97
N ALA A 286 23.44 10.00 -14.84
CA ALA A 286 22.70 10.03 -13.58
C ALA A 286 21.55 11.05 -13.61
N GLN A 287 21.78 12.22 -14.20
CA GLN A 287 20.79 13.27 -14.39
C GLN A 287 19.64 12.77 -15.27
N ARG A 288 19.92 12.25 -16.48
CA ARG A 288 18.89 11.70 -17.37
C ARG A 288 18.04 10.63 -16.69
N ARG A 289 18.67 9.71 -15.95
CA ARG A 289 17.97 8.67 -15.20
C ARG A 289 17.06 9.24 -14.10
N TYR A 290 17.54 10.23 -13.35
CA TYR A 290 16.74 10.88 -12.32
C TYR A 290 15.56 11.62 -12.94
N THR A 291 15.81 12.50 -13.91
CA THR A 291 14.78 13.29 -14.60
C THR A 291 13.70 12.39 -15.16
N TYR A 292 14.05 11.40 -15.98
CA TYR A 292 13.03 10.61 -16.66
C TYR A 292 12.21 9.71 -15.70
N PHE A 293 12.83 9.17 -14.65
CA PHE A 293 12.09 8.44 -13.60
C PHE A 293 11.24 9.38 -12.75
N SER A 294 11.75 10.57 -12.44
CA SER A 294 11.05 11.59 -11.68
C SER A 294 9.81 12.07 -12.42
N ASP A 295 9.94 12.42 -13.69
CA ASP A 295 8.84 12.94 -14.51
C ASP A 295 7.69 11.94 -14.58
N LYS A 296 8.01 10.66 -14.82
CA LYS A 296 7.00 9.59 -14.85
C LYS A 296 6.32 9.38 -13.49
N LEU A 297 7.09 9.39 -12.40
CA LEU A 297 6.49 9.27 -11.07
C LEU A 297 5.63 10.49 -10.70
N VAL A 298 6.04 11.70 -11.10
CA VAL A 298 5.25 12.93 -10.88
C VAL A 298 3.95 12.88 -11.68
N GLU A 299 3.98 12.45 -12.94
CA GLU A 299 2.81 12.23 -13.79
C GLU A 299 1.81 11.28 -13.11
N ASP A 300 2.27 10.09 -12.70
CA ASP A 300 1.45 9.09 -12.02
C ASP A 300 0.86 9.61 -10.70
N LEU A 301 1.68 10.25 -9.85
CA LEU A 301 1.20 10.77 -8.56
C LEU A 301 0.22 11.93 -8.73
N THR A 302 0.38 12.75 -9.78
CA THR A 302 -0.55 13.83 -10.11
C THR A 302 -1.90 13.28 -10.53
N LEU A 303 -1.90 12.24 -11.37
CA LEU A 303 -3.12 11.54 -11.76
C LEU A 303 -3.81 10.89 -10.55
N LEU A 304 -3.03 10.23 -9.68
CA LEU A 304 -3.55 9.64 -8.44
C LEU A 304 -4.20 10.68 -7.52
N ASP A 305 -3.56 11.84 -7.34
CA ASP A 305 -4.10 12.94 -6.52
C ASP A 305 -5.35 13.54 -7.17
N ALA A 306 -5.40 13.71 -8.48
CA ALA A 306 -6.59 14.19 -9.20
C ALA A 306 -7.78 13.23 -9.02
N ASN A 307 -7.55 11.92 -9.13
CA ASN A 307 -8.58 10.89 -9.01
C ASN A 307 -9.18 10.80 -7.59
N ARG A 308 -8.60 11.48 -6.59
CA ARG A 308 -9.14 11.49 -5.22
C ARG A 308 -10.54 12.11 -5.14
N TYR A 309 -10.88 13.04 -6.04
CA TYR A 309 -12.18 13.70 -6.03
C TYR A 309 -13.27 12.78 -6.58
N GLU A 310 -12.98 12.03 -7.64
CA GLU A 310 -13.88 11.00 -8.18
C GLU A 310 -14.12 9.89 -7.14
N LEU A 311 -13.05 9.45 -6.47
CA LEU A 311 -13.14 8.51 -5.37
C LEU A 311 -14.01 9.06 -4.23
N ALA A 312 -13.84 10.32 -3.85
CA ALA A 312 -14.67 10.94 -2.81
C ALA A 312 -16.15 10.97 -3.22
N GLY A 313 -16.46 11.33 -4.46
CA GLY A 313 -17.83 11.30 -5.00
C GLY A 313 -18.44 9.91 -4.93
N PHE A 314 -17.73 8.90 -5.43
CA PHE A 314 -18.15 7.50 -5.38
C PHE A 314 -18.40 7.01 -3.94
N LEU A 315 -17.53 7.39 -2.99
CA LEU A 315 -17.70 7.00 -1.58
C LEU A 315 -18.85 7.74 -0.90
N ILE A 316 -19.15 8.98 -1.29
CA ILE A 316 -20.32 9.73 -0.80
C ILE A 316 -21.59 9.02 -1.24
N GLU A 317 -21.73 8.73 -2.53
CA GLU A 317 -22.89 8.03 -3.08
C GLU A 317 -23.05 6.65 -2.44
N GLY A 318 -21.98 5.86 -2.41
CA GLY A 318 -22.02 4.52 -1.80
C GLY A 318 -22.34 4.53 -0.31
N PHE A 319 -21.95 5.57 0.43
CA PHE A 319 -22.31 5.71 1.84
C PHE A 319 -23.78 6.10 2.02
N VAL A 320 -24.29 7.04 1.23
CA VAL A 320 -25.70 7.46 1.26
C VAL A 320 -26.62 6.28 0.90
N GLU A 321 -26.33 5.59 -0.20
CA GLU A 321 -27.10 4.41 -0.62
C GLU A 321 -27.16 3.32 0.46
N MET A 322 -26.05 3.11 1.16
CA MET A 322 -26.00 2.14 2.26
C MET A 322 -26.88 2.56 3.45
N GLN A 323 -26.87 3.84 3.83
CA GLN A 323 -27.72 4.36 4.90
C GLN A 323 -29.21 4.31 4.53
N GLU A 324 -29.55 4.67 3.30
CA GLU A 324 -30.91 4.60 2.77
C GLU A 324 -31.40 3.14 2.72
N PHE A 325 -30.59 2.24 2.19
CA PHE A 325 -30.90 0.81 2.15
C PHE A 325 -31.18 0.26 3.55
N GLN A 326 -30.31 0.55 4.51
CA GLN A 326 -30.49 0.10 5.89
C GLN A 326 -31.79 0.64 6.50
N SER A 327 -32.04 1.93 6.35
CA SER A 327 -33.23 2.59 6.89
C SER A 327 -34.52 2.03 6.27
N GLN A 328 -34.53 1.84 4.95
CA GLN A 328 -35.69 1.34 4.23
C GLN A 328 -36.00 -0.11 4.61
N ARG A 329 -34.99 -0.99 4.64
CA ARG A 329 -35.19 -2.41 5.00
C ARG A 329 -35.67 -2.57 6.44
N GLN A 330 -35.13 -1.78 7.37
CA GLN A 330 -35.61 -1.80 8.75
C GLN A 330 -37.06 -1.33 8.84
N LYS A 331 -37.42 -0.26 8.13
CA LYS A 331 -38.79 0.27 8.08
C LYS A 331 -39.77 -0.75 7.49
N ASP A 332 -39.41 -1.44 6.41
CA ASP A 332 -40.27 -2.42 5.75
C ASP A 332 -40.60 -3.60 6.68
N VAL A 333 -39.60 -4.10 7.40
CA VAL A 333 -39.79 -5.20 8.37
C VAL A 333 -40.63 -4.76 9.57
N LEU A 334 -40.38 -3.56 10.12
CA LEU A 334 -41.18 -3.03 11.23
C LEU A 334 -42.62 -2.69 10.85
N ALA A 335 -42.86 -2.24 9.61
CA ALA A 335 -44.21 -1.98 9.11
C ALA A 335 -45.09 -3.24 9.13
N GLY A 336 -44.49 -4.43 8.98
CA GLY A 336 -45.20 -5.70 9.11
C GLY A 336 -45.81 -5.93 10.51
N LEU A 337 -45.12 -5.50 11.56
CA LEU A 337 -45.62 -5.55 12.94
C LEU A 337 -46.83 -4.62 13.14
N ALA A 338 -46.80 -3.42 12.54
CA ALA A 338 -47.90 -2.46 12.64
C ALA A 338 -49.17 -2.92 11.90
N GLN A 339 -49.02 -3.77 10.88
CA GLN A 339 -50.11 -4.25 10.03
C GLN A 339 -50.61 -5.67 10.38
N GLY A 340 -49.99 -6.34 11.36
CA GLY A 340 -50.29 -7.74 11.70
C GLY A 340 -49.98 -8.73 10.57
N LYS A 341 -49.10 -8.35 9.63
CA LYS A 341 -48.69 -9.16 8.48
C LYS A 341 -47.17 -9.24 8.48
N LEU A 342 -46.61 -10.40 8.80
CA LEU A 342 -45.17 -10.62 8.63
C LEU A 342 -44.83 -10.58 7.13
N PRO A 343 -43.77 -9.87 6.71
CA PRO A 343 -43.27 -10.00 5.35
C PRO A 343 -42.81 -11.46 5.11
N PRO A 344 -42.98 -12.00 3.88
CA PRO A 344 -42.50 -13.34 3.58
C PRO A 344 -40.98 -13.40 3.75
N LYS A 345 -40.48 -14.45 4.41
CA LYS A 345 -39.04 -14.78 4.45
C LYS A 345 -38.53 -14.95 3.01
N GLN A 346 -37.45 -14.27 2.65
CA GLN A 346 -36.83 -14.38 1.33
C GLN A 346 -35.74 -15.44 1.29
#